data_AF-A0ABD2PDV2-F1
#
_entry.id   AF-A0ABD2PDV2-F1
#
_cell.length_a   1.000
_cell.length_b   1.000
_cell.length_c   1.000
_cell.angle_alpha   90.00
_cell.angle_beta   90.00
_cell.angle_gamma   90.00
#
_symmetry.space_group_name_H-M   'P 1'
#
loop_
_entity.id
_entity.type
_entity.pdbx_description
1 polymer ?
#
loop_
_entity_poly.entity_id
_entity_poly.type
_entity_poly.pdbx_seq_one_letter_code
_entity_poly.pdbx_strand_id
1 'polypeptide(L)'
;MISLGFLQSSLILKYSNKFISIPFTRLCRILILSNLIKSIHQAAEESLGELDNGRKKKCFYWWNDSIKESIEEKKRAYNKWLTTKDSEDRKYYTRISREVKKEIIKRKNEFWDAKCEEVDQYLGSSRSREPWRLLKNLRTNENSRPSLQPI
;
A
#
# COMPACT_ATOMS: atom_id res chain seq x y z
N MET A 1 32.99 -34.32 -34.98
CA MET A 1 31.80 -34.29 -34.08
C MET A 1 32.24 -33.83 -32.70
N ILE A 2 32.37 -32.52 -32.50
CA ILE A 2 32.90 -31.94 -31.26
C ILE A 2 31.73 -31.72 -30.30
N SER A 3 31.67 -32.60 -29.31
CA SER A 3 31.00 -32.52 -28.00
C SER A 3 30.18 -31.25 -27.69
N LEU A 4 28.84 -31.40 -27.67
CA LEU A 4 27.92 -30.50 -26.97
C LEU A 4 28.17 -30.44 -25.44
N GLY A 5 29.01 -31.32 -24.88
CA GLY A 5 29.32 -31.36 -23.45
C GLY A 5 30.30 -30.29 -22.98
N PHE A 6 31.13 -29.71 -23.87
CA PHE A 6 32.18 -28.77 -23.45
C PHE A 6 31.68 -27.34 -23.21
N LEU A 7 30.64 -26.92 -23.95
CA LEU A 7 30.08 -25.57 -23.82
C LEU A 7 29.19 -25.42 -22.57
N GLN A 8 28.47 -26.48 -22.19
CA GLN A 8 27.61 -26.47 -21.00
C GLN A 8 28.45 -26.40 -19.70
N SER A 9 29.58 -27.09 -19.64
CA SER A 9 30.53 -27.00 -18.50
C SER A 9 31.18 -25.62 -18.38
N SER A 10 31.46 -24.94 -19.50
CA SER A 10 32.09 -23.59 -19.47
C SER A 10 31.13 -22.48 -19.00
N LEU A 11 29.83 -22.60 -19.28
CA LEU A 11 28.81 -21.66 -18.80
C LEU A 11 28.54 -21.87 -17.30
N ILE A 12 28.44 -23.11 -16.83
CA ILE A 12 28.27 -23.41 -15.40
C ILE A 12 29.45 -22.90 -14.57
N LEU A 13 30.69 -23.03 -15.07
CA LEU A 13 31.89 -22.50 -14.40
C LEU A 13 31.98 -20.96 -14.40
N LYS A 14 31.41 -20.27 -15.40
CA LYS A 14 31.33 -18.79 -15.39
C LYS A 14 30.27 -18.27 -14.41
N TYR A 15 29.14 -18.97 -14.28
CA TYR A 15 28.08 -18.58 -13.33
C TYR A 15 28.44 -18.89 -11.87
N SER A 16 29.25 -19.93 -11.60
CA SER A 16 29.75 -20.19 -10.23
C SER A 16 30.80 -19.18 -9.78
N ASN A 17 31.70 -18.74 -10.67
CA ASN A 17 32.76 -17.78 -10.34
C ASN A 17 32.26 -16.38 -9.96
N LYS A 18 31.06 -15.98 -10.38
CA LYS A 18 30.45 -14.69 -9.99
C LYS A 18 29.85 -14.71 -8.58
N PHE A 19 29.50 -15.89 -8.07
CA PHE A 19 29.03 -16.08 -6.69
C PHE A 19 30.17 -16.12 -5.66
N ILE A 20 31.39 -16.46 -6.09
CA ILE A 20 32.58 -16.56 -5.22
C ILE A 20 33.13 -15.17 -4.83
N SER A 21 32.72 -14.10 -5.52
CA SER A 21 33.21 -12.73 -5.29
C SER A 21 32.40 -11.90 -4.28
N ILE A 22 31.25 -12.38 -3.81
CA ILE A 22 30.53 -11.70 -2.71
C ILE A 22 31.21 -12.15 -1.41
N PRO A 23 31.80 -11.25 -0.60
CA PRO A 23 32.47 -11.67 0.61
C PRO A 23 31.47 -12.39 1.51
N PHE A 24 31.82 -13.61 1.92
CA PHE A 24 31.05 -14.52 2.77
C PHE A 24 30.42 -13.82 3.98
N THR A 25 31.08 -12.76 4.48
CA THR A 25 30.62 -11.88 5.56
C THR A 25 29.30 -11.15 5.27
N ARG A 26 29.01 -10.80 4.01
CA ARG A 26 27.79 -10.06 3.62
C ARG A 26 26.57 -10.98 3.55
N LEU A 27 26.76 -12.21 3.08
CA LEU A 27 25.71 -13.24 3.05
C LEU A 27 25.38 -13.73 4.46
N CYS A 28 26.39 -14.00 5.29
CA CYS A 28 26.17 -14.35 6.70
C CYS A 28 25.46 -13.24 7.47
N ARG A 29 25.80 -11.96 7.22
CA ARG A 29 25.14 -10.83 7.89
C ARG A 29 23.64 -10.73 7.54
N ILE A 30 23.28 -10.93 6.27
CA ILE A 30 21.88 -10.95 5.83
C ILE A 30 21.13 -12.15 6.45
N LEU A 31 21.77 -13.32 6.47
CA LEU A 31 21.19 -14.54 7.04
C LEU A 31 20.95 -14.40 8.56
N ILE A 32 21.94 -13.87 9.29
CA ILE A 32 21.87 -13.64 10.74
C ILE A 32 20.76 -12.64 11.08
N LEU A 33 20.68 -11.52 10.36
CA LEU A 33 19.61 -10.55 10.56
C LEU A 33 18.22 -11.16 10.29
N SER A 34 18.11 -12.00 9.25
CA SER A 34 16.84 -12.65 8.92
C SER A 34 16.40 -13.64 10.01
N ASN A 35 17.34 -14.37 10.61
CA ASN A 35 17.03 -15.32 11.68
C ASN A 35 16.69 -14.60 12.99
N LEU A 36 17.43 -13.54 13.33
CA LEU A 36 17.14 -12.72 14.51
C LEU A 36 15.73 -12.11 14.45
N ILE A 37 15.35 -11.56 13.29
CA ILE A 37 14.02 -11.00 13.08
C ILE A 37 12.96 -12.09 13.28
N LYS A 38 13.13 -13.28 12.69
CA LYS A 38 12.20 -14.41 12.88
C LYS A 38 12.05 -14.79 14.34
N SER A 39 13.16 -14.93 15.08
CA SER A 39 13.11 -15.28 16.50
C SER A 39 12.38 -14.24 17.35
N ILE A 40 12.57 -12.95 17.06
CA ILE A 40 11.85 -11.87 17.76
C ILE A 40 10.35 -11.90 17.43
N HIS A 41 10.00 -12.08 16.15
CA HIS A 41 8.61 -12.20 15.74
C HIS A 41 7.91 -13.39 16.41
N GLN A 42 8.58 -14.55 16.45
CA GLN A 42 8.05 -15.75 17.07
C GLN A 42 7.87 -15.60 18.58
N ALA A 43 8.85 -15.04 19.29
CA ALA A 43 8.72 -14.77 20.72
C ALA A 43 7.58 -13.79 21.03
N ALA A 44 7.39 -12.79 20.17
CA ALA A 44 6.28 -11.84 20.29
C ALA A 44 4.91 -12.51 20.04
N GLU A 45 4.82 -13.37 19.03
CA GLU A 45 3.62 -14.14 18.70
C GLU A 45 3.26 -15.12 19.82
N GLU A 46 4.22 -15.83 20.38
CA GLU A 46 4.02 -16.74 21.51
C GLU A 46 3.59 -16.02 22.80
N SER A 47 4.11 -14.80 23.03
CA SER A 47 3.81 -14.02 24.25
C SER A 47 2.49 -13.25 24.17
N LEU A 48 2.17 -12.70 22.99
CA LEU A 48 1.05 -11.77 22.79
C LEU A 48 -0.13 -12.40 22.02
N GLY A 49 0.09 -13.53 21.35
CA GLY A 49 -0.86 -14.15 20.43
C GLY A 49 -1.05 -13.37 19.13
N GLU A 50 -1.87 -13.91 18.23
CA GLU A 50 -2.36 -13.19 17.04
C GLU A 50 -3.70 -12.50 17.34
N LEU A 51 -3.76 -11.19 17.06
CA LEU A 51 -5.02 -10.47 16.96
C LEU A 51 -5.67 -10.86 15.63
N ASP A 52 -6.71 -11.69 15.68
CA ASP A 52 -7.55 -11.93 14.51
C ASP A 52 -8.25 -10.62 14.13
N ASN A 53 -7.64 -9.91 13.19
CA ASN A 53 -8.27 -8.80 12.49
C ASN A 53 -9.32 -9.36 11.52
N GLY A 54 -10.28 -10.14 12.00
CA GLY A 54 -11.42 -10.68 11.25
C GLY A 54 -12.28 -9.60 10.58
N ARG A 55 -11.99 -8.34 10.87
CA ARG A 55 -12.39 -7.19 10.04
C ARG A 55 -11.48 -7.13 8.82
N LYS A 56 -11.93 -7.73 7.71
CA LYS A 56 -11.39 -7.48 6.35
C LYS A 56 -10.87 -6.05 6.28
N LYS A 57 -9.59 -5.86 5.90
CA LYS A 57 -8.96 -4.54 5.77
C LYS A 57 -9.95 -3.62 5.04
N LYS A 58 -10.51 -2.70 5.82
CA LYS A 58 -11.54 -1.76 5.39
C LYS A 58 -11.00 -1.01 4.18
N CYS A 59 -11.55 -1.29 3.00
CA CYS A 59 -11.25 -0.50 1.82
C CYS A 59 -11.99 0.82 2.00
N PHE A 60 -11.25 1.88 2.30
CA PHE A 60 -11.83 3.21 2.41
C PHE A 60 -12.60 3.53 1.13
N TYR A 61 -13.81 4.09 1.26
CA TYR A 61 -14.68 4.39 0.10
C TYR A 61 -14.03 5.30 -0.96
N TRP A 62 -13.04 6.10 -0.54
CA TRP A 62 -12.28 7.01 -1.39
C TRP A 62 -10.97 6.39 -1.91
N TRP A 63 -10.66 5.15 -1.53
CA TRP A 63 -9.45 4.45 -1.94
C TRP A 63 -9.61 3.89 -3.36
N ASN A 64 -8.65 4.22 -4.23
CA ASN A 64 -8.59 3.76 -5.62
C ASN A 64 -7.16 3.36 -5.99
N ASP A 65 -7.00 2.57 -7.04
CA ASP A 65 -5.69 2.14 -7.56
C ASP A 65 -4.82 3.34 -7.99
N SER A 66 -5.43 4.40 -8.52
CA SER A 66 -4.74 5.68 -8.81
C SER A 66 -4.07 6.28 -7.57
N ILE A 67 -4.81 6.43 -6.46
CA ILE A 67 -4.27 7.00 -5.21
C ILE A 67 -3.19 6.08 -4.64
N LYS A 68 -3.37 4.76 -4.75
CA LYS A 68 -2.38 3.78 -4.32
C LYS A 68 -1.08 3.96 -5.12
N GLU A 69 -1.17 4.12 -6.43
CA GLU A 69 -0.01 4.37 -7.30
C GLU A 69 0.69 5.69 -6.95
N SER A 70 -0.06 6.77 -6.76
CA SER A 70 0.47 8.08 -6.35
C SER A 70 1.19 8.01 -4.99
N ILE A 71 0.66 7.23 -4.04
CA ILE A 71 1.29 7.00 -2.73
C ILE A 71 2.57 6.17 -2.87
N GLU A 72 2.58 5.14 -3.72
CA GLU A 72 3.78 4.35 -3.99
C GLU A 72 4.87 5.18 -4.69
N GLU A 73 4.51 6.06 -5.63
CA GLU A 73 5.44 7.03 -6.24
C GLU A 73 6.02 7.97 -5.18
N LYS A 74 5.20 8.51 -4.28
CA LYS A 74 5.68 9.33 -3.16
C LYS A 74 6.71 8.59 -2.30
N LYS A 75 6.48 7.30 -2.01
CA LYS A 75 7.43 6.47 -1.25
C LYS A 75 8.73 6.27 -2.03
N ARG A 76 8.65 5.97 -3.33
CA ARG A 76 9.82 5.83 -4.20
C ARG A 76 10.65 7.12 -4.23
N ALA A 77 10.01 8.27 -4.41
CA ALA A 77 10.65 9.59 -4.37
C ALA A 77 11.35 9.87 -3.03
N TYR A 78 10.71 9.52 -1.91
CA TYR A 78 11.29 9.67 -0.58
C TYR A 78 12.53 8.79 -0.38
N ASN A 79 12.45 7.52 -0.77
CA ASN A 79 13.58 6.58 -0.68
C ASN A 79 14.76 7.00 -1.56
N LYS A 80 14.47 7.55 -2.76
CA LYS A 80 15.49 8.12 -3.63
C LYS A 80 16.20 9.29 -2.96
N TRP A 81 15.45 10.25 -2.43
CA TRP A 81 16.02 11.38 -1.69
C TRP A 81 16.83 10.93 -0.47
N LEU A 82 16.38 9.92 0.29
CA LEU A 82 17.15 9.38 1.42
C LEU A 82 18.49 8.78 0.99
N THR A 83 18.55 8.19 -0.20
CA THR A 83 19.76 7.56 -0.73
C THR A 83 20.74 8.61 -1.28
N THR A 84 20.26 9.50 -2.15
CA THR A 84 21.13 10.51 -2.81
C THR A 84 21.47 11.68 -1.89
N LYS A 85 20.55 12.05 -0.98
CA LYS A 85 20.55 13.30 -0.19
C LYS A 85 20.61 14.58 -1.01
N ASP A 86 20.27 14.50 -2.30
CA ASP A 86 20.32 15.63 -3.22
C ASP A 86 19.13 16.60 -3.04
N SER A 87 19.38 17.86 -3.36
CA SER A 87 18.40 18.94 -3.23
C SER A 87 17.28 18.88 -4.28
N GLU A 88 17.56 18.39 -5.50
CA GLU A 88 16.54 18.24 -6.54
C GLU A 88 15.62 17.05 -6.24
N ASP A 89 16.17 15.94 -5.75
CA ASP A 89 15.39 14.79 -5.28
C ASP A 89 14.44 15.20 -4.12
N ARG A 90 14.87 16.11 -3.24
CA ARG A 90 14.02 16.68 -2.18
C ARG A 90 12.88 17.52 -2.74
N LYS A 91 13.16 18.37 -3.74
CA LYS A 91 12.14 19.19 -4.42
C LYS A 91 11.11 18.30 -5.11
N TYR A 92 11.58 17.27 -5.81
CA TYR A 92 10.72 16.29 -6.47
C TYR A 92 9.80 15.57 -5.48
N TYR A 93 10.35 15.01 -4.40
CA TYR A 93 9.55 14.40 -3.33
C TYR A 93 8.50 15.36 -2.76
N THR A 94 8.88 16.62 -2.51
CA THR A 94 7.98 17.63 -1.98
C THR A 94 6.82 17.92 -2.95
N ARG A 95 7.09 17.99 -4.26
CA ARG A 95 6.08 18.16 -5.29
C ARG A 95 5.09 16.98 -5.32
N ILE A 96 5.60 15.76 -5.41
CA ILE A 96 4.76 14.54 -5.43
C ILE A 96 3.92 14.45 -4.14
N SER A 97 4.50 14.78 -2.98
CA SER A 97 3.77 14.78 -1.71
C SER A 97 2.60 15.76 -1.69
N ARG A 98 2.74 16.94 -2.33
CA ARG A 98 1.66 17.91 -2.48
C ARG A 98 0.58 17.40 -3.44
N GLU A 99 0.97 16.79 -4.55
CA GLU A 99 0.05 16.21 -5.54
C GLU A 99 -0.80 15.11 -4.92
N VAL A 100 -0.18 14.15 -4.22
CA VAL A 100 -0.89 13.10 -3.47
C VAL A 100 -1.90 13.70 -2.49
N LYS A 101 -1.49 14.72 -1.73
CA LYS A 101 -2.38 15.39 -0.77
C LYS A 101 -3.59 16.03 -1.47
N LYS A 102 -3.37 16.69 -2.62
CA LYS A 102 -4.45 17.28 -3.42
C LYS A 102 -5.39 16.21 -3.95
N GLU A 103 -4.87 15.10 -4.48
CA GLU A 103 -5.68 13.99 -5.00
C GLU A 103 -6.56 13.37 -3.91
N ILE A 104 -6.00 13.11 -2.72
CA ILE A 104 -6.74 12.57 -1.58
C ILE A 104 -7.87 13.54 -1.15
N ILE A 105 -7.57 14.84 -1.05
CA ILE A 105 -8.58 15.85 -0.67
C ILE A 105 -9.69 15.90 -1.73
N LYS A 106 -9.32 16.00 -3.00
CA LYS A 106 -10.26 16.02 -4.12
C LYS A 106 -11.20 14.81 -4.06
N ARG A 107 -10.65 13.62 -3.89
CA ARG A 107 -11.44 12.37 -3.87
C ARG A 107 -12.36 12.27 -2.65
N LYS A 108 -11.90 12.73 -1.50
CA LYS A 108 -12.73 12.85 -0.30
C LYS A 108 -13.90 13.80 -0.53
N ASN A 109 -13.62 14.97 -1.10
CA ASN A 109 -14.65 15.97 -1.39
C ASN A 109 -15.67 15.43 -2.40
N GLU A 110 -15.23 14.87 -3.52
CA GLU A 110 -16.13 14.26 -4.52
C GLU A 110 -17.05 13.21 -3.92
N PHE A 111 -16.56 12.38 -2.99
CA PHE A 111 -17.40 11.41 -2.31
C PHE A 111 -18.44 12.09 -1.42
N TRP A 112 -18.03 13.09 -0.63
CA TRP A 112 -18.95 13.81 0.24
C TRP A 112 -19.97 14.61 -0.55
N ASP A 113 -19.57 15.23 -1.66
CA ASP A 113 -20.46 15.97 -2.55
C ASP A 113 -21.54 15.04 -3.13
N ALA A 114 -21.14 13.87 -3.65
CA ALA A 114 -22.09 12.86 -4.14
C ALA A 114 -23.02 12.33 -3.03
N LYS A 115 -22.52 12.22 -1.80
CA LYS A 115 -23.34 11.80 -0.65
C LYS A 115 -24.31 12.88 -0.19
N CYS A 116 -23.91 14.15 -0.21
CA CYS A 116 -24.81 15.27 0.06
C CYS A 116 -25.92 15.31 -0.99
N GLU A 117 -25.59 15.13 -2.27
CA GLU A 117 -26.57 15.05 -3.35
C GLU A 117 -27.56 13.89 -3.14
N GLU A 118 -27.07 12.71 -2.75
CA GLU A 118 -27.93 11.57 -2.40
C GLU A 118 -28.85 11.88 -1.21
N VAL A 119 -28.41 12.64 -0.21
CA VAL A 119 -29.26 13.05 0.92
C VAL A 119 -30.32 14.07 0.48
N ASP A 120 -29.92 15.06 -0.31
CA ASP A 120 -30.77 16.15 -0.78
C ASP A 120 -31.93 15.65 -1.65
N GLN A 121 -31.68 14.65 -2.50
CA GLN A 121 -32.72 14.01 -3.32
C GLN A 121 -33.88 13.41 -2.48
N TYR A 122 -33.62 13.00 -1.25
CA TYR A 122 -34.64 12.39 -0.38
C TYR A 122 -35.25 13.37 0.61
N LEU A 123 -34.60 14.50 0.90
CA LEU A 123 -35.12 15.53 1.81
C LEU A 123 -36.40 16.21 1.29
N GLY A 124 -36.68 16.16 -0.03
CA GLY A 124 -37.91 16.65 -0.66
C GLY A 124 -38.94 15.57 -1.03
N SER A 125 -38.70 14.30 -0.68
CA SER A 125 -39.54 13.15 -1.04
C SER A 125 -40.45 12.71 0.12
N SER A 126 -41.53 11.99 -0.20
CA SER A 126 -42.40 11.31 0.79
C SER A 126 -41.61 10.37 1.74
N ARG A 127 -40.42 9.90 1.33
CA ARG A 127 -39.53 9.03 2.10
C ARG A 127 -38.59 9.79 3.07
N SER A 128 -39.10 10.79 3.79
CA SER A 128 -38.35 11.67 4.72
C SER A 128 -37.55 10.94 5.83
N ARG A 129 -37.83 9.66 6.11
CA ARG A 129 -37.08 8.85 7.10
C ARG A 129 -35.78 8.25 6.57
N GLU A 130 -35.63 8.11 5.26
CA GLU A 130 -34.46 7.48 4.62
C GLU A 130 -33.16 8.31 4.76
N PRO A 131 -33.16 9.66 4.64
CA PRO A 131 -31.99 10.49 4.93
C PRO A 131 -31.43 10.25 6.33
N TRP A 132 -32.29 10.16 7.35
CA TRP A 132 -31.88 9.94 8.73
C TRP A 132 -31.32 8.54 8.97
N ARG A 133 -31.80 7.52 8.25
CA ARG A 133 -31.22 6.18 8.25
C ARG A 133 -29.84 6.19 7.62
N LEU A 134 -29.66 6.88 6.49
CA LEU A 134 -28.37 7.05 5.83
C LEU A 134 -27.35 7.75 6.75
N LEU A 135 -27.71 8.89 7.34
CA LEU A 135 -26.84 9.63 8.27
C LEU A 135 -26.45 8.80 9.49
N LYS A 136 -27.38 8.02 10.06
CA LYS A 136 -27.07 7.08 11.15
C LYS A 136 -26.10 5.99 10.71
N ASN A 137 -26.29 5.42 9.52
CA ASN A 137 -25.41 4.39 8.98
C ASN A 137 -24.01 4.93 8.68
N LEU A 138 -23.90 6.17 8.18
CA LEU A 138 -22.62 6.86 7.95
C LEU A 138 -21.85 7.09 9.27
N ARG A 139 -22.54 7.47 10.34
CA ARG A 139 -21.92 7.64 11.67
C ARG A 139 -21.38 6.34 12.25
N THR A 140 -22.02 5.22 11.94
CA THR A 140 -21.73 3.92 12.56
C THR A 140 -20.75 3.09 11.72
N ASN A 141 -20.66 3.34 10.42
CA ASN A 141 -19.96 2.47 9.48
C ASN A 141 -19.18 3.27 8.44
N GLU A 142 -17.92 3.59 8.76
CA GLU A 142 -17.02 4.42 7.94
C GLU A 142 -16.66 3.79 6.56
N ASN A 143 -17.03 2.52 6.30
CA ASN A 143 -16.58 1.76 5.12
C ASN A 143 -17.68 0.97 4.38
N SER A 144 -18.93 0.99 4.82
CA SER A 144 -20.04 0.49 3.99
C SER A 144 -20.45 1.59 3.01
N ARG A 145 -20.85 1.23 1.78
CA ARG A 145 -21.65 2.11 0.91
C ARG A 145 -23.11 1.94 1.34
N PRO A 146 -23.67 2.71 2.30
CA PRO A 146 -25.11 2.76 2.42
C PRO A 146 -25.62 3.41 1.13
N SER A 147 -26.26 2.61 0.29
CA SER A 147 -26.95 3.07 -0.90
C SER A 147 -28.43 3.13 -0.56
N LEU A 148 -29.06 4.29 -0.77
CA LEU A 148 -30.51 4.37 -0.77
C LEU A 148 -31.08 3.68 -2.01
N GLN A 149 -32.26 3.09 -1.87
CA GLN A 149 -32.93 2.48 -3.02
C GLN A 149 -33.54 3.55 -3.91
N PRO A 150 -33.31 3.50 -5.24
CA PRO A 150 -33.83 4.49 -6.18
C PRO A 150 -35.32 4.79 -5.95
N ILE A 151 -35.69 6.06 -6.15
CA ILE A 151 -37.07 6.52 -6.10
C ILE A 151 -37.85 5.93 -7.27
#